data_AF-A0A559K824-F1
#
_entry.id   AF-A0A559K824-F1
#
_cell.length_a   1.000
_cell.length_b   1.000
_cell.length_c   1.000
_cell.angle_alpha   90.00
_cell.angle_beta   90.00
_cell.angle_gamma   90.00
#
_symmetry.space_group_name_H-M   'P 1'
#
loop_
_entity.id
_entity.type
_entity.pdbx_description
1 polymer ?
#
loop_
_entity_poly.entity_id
_entity_poly.type
_entity_poly.pdbx_seq_one_letter_code
_entity_poly.pdbx_strand_id
1 'polypeptide(L)'
;MIQLPEAFIRQMKAQLPTAAESEAFLHSYSLPRTQGLRVHPDKVNISNKNVMQSLQQLFSLEQVPWCETGFYYEEETKPGKHPYHAAGLYYIQEPSAMSAVELLAPEPGDVVLDLAAAPGGKSTHIAGKLAGKGLLISNEIQSARAKILSENIERMGVRNAVVVSATPQQLAERFPQFFDKMMVDAPCSGEGMFRKDPDAISEWSPAHVDMCAARQLDILESAIVMLKPGGRIAYSTCTFNELENERMVDTMLERFPQLKLERTERIWPHLHRGEGHFVAVLRLEDAVDEASSPAGGASARGRSKGKRGASRPEDDALRIYSSFAAETLQVDALPLENGEPLLFGEQLYWLPVVPGGLFSSASLQGLKVLRPGLHLSEIKKGRAEPSHALALALNSDSDAQQSIRLESAGEQVTRYLRGETLESTEAFQGWVLVTVDGYPLGWGKQSAGQVKNHYPKGLRR
;
A
#
# COMPACT_ATOMS: atom_id res chain seq x y z
N MET A 1 31.70 -8.76 -8.63
CA MET A 1 31.12 -10.12 -8.78
C MET A 1 30.47 -10.45 -7.46
N ILE A 2 29.19 -10.83 -7.44
CA ILE A 2 28.49 -11.17 -6.20
C ILE A 2 29.09 -12.47 -5.64
N GLN A 3 29.52 -12.45 -4.38
CA GLN A 3 30.02 -13.65 -3.71
C GLN A 3 28.89 -14.29 -2.92
N LEU A 4 28.37 -15.41 -3.44
CA LEU A 4 27.27 -16.14 -2.79
C LEU A 4 27.78 -17.01 -1.63
N PRO A 5 27.02 -17.18 -0.54
CA PRO A 5 27.41 -18.06 0.56
C PRO A 5 27.50 -19.53 0.11
N GLU A 6 28.54 -20.26 0.52
CA GLU A 6 28.71 -21.67 0.11
C GLU A 6 27.54 -22.57 0.54
N ALA A 7 26.98 -22.31 1.73
CA ALA A 7 25.83 -23.07 2.22
C ALA A 7 24.59 -22.83 1.34
N PHE A 8 24.38 -21.61 0.84
CA PHE A 8 23.31 -21.28 -0.10
C PHE A 8 23.51 -22.01 -1.43
N ILE A 9 24.73 -22.02 -1.97
CA ILE A 9 25.04 -22.76 -3.21
C ILE A 9 24.74 -24.25 -3.05
N ARG A 10 25.14 -24.86 -1.93
CA ARG A 10 24.86 -26.28 -1.64
C ARG A 10 23.36 -26.54 -1.52
N GLN A 11 22.63 -25.68 -0.83
CA GLN A 11 21.17 -25.75 -0.72
C GLN A 11 20.50 -25.75 -2.10
N MET A 12 20.81 -24.76 -2.94
CA MET A 12 20.15 -24.61 -4.24
C MET A 12 20.48 -25.75 -5.20
N LYS A 13 21.70 -26.30 -5.13
CA LYS A 13 22.08 -27.50 -5.91
C LYS A 13 21.35 -28.77 -5.47
N ALA A 14 20.96 -28.86 -4.20
CA ALA A 14 20.20 -29.99 -3.68
C ALA A 14 18.69 -29.84 -3.95
N GLN A 15 18.17 -28.61 -3.95
CA GLN A 15 16.76 -28.31 -4.15
C GLN A 15 16.33 -28.37 -5.63
N LEU A 16 17.18 -27.90 -6.55
CA LEU A 16 16.84 -27.87 -7.98
C LEU A 16 17.01 -29.26 -8.63
N PRO A 17 16.11 -29.66 -9.53
CA PRO A 17 15.98 -31.06 -9.97
C PRO A 17 17.14 -31.53 -10.85
N THR A 18 17.87 -30.62 -11.51
CA THR A 18 19.01 -30.98 -12.36
C THR A 18 20.21 -30.07 -12.13
N ALA A 19 21.41 -30.59 -12.40
CA ALA A 19 22.64 -29.79 -12.34
C ALA A 19 22.58 -28.58 -13.28
N ALA A 20 22.07 -28.77 -14.50
CA ALA A 20 21.92 -27.69 -15.48
C ALA A 20 21.01 -26.56 -14.99
N GLU A 21 19.89 -26.88 -14.34
CA GLU A 21 19.01 -25.87 -13.74
C GLU A 21 19.69 -25.14 -12.58
N SER A 22 20.42 -25.87 -11.72
CA SER A 22 21.16 -25.24 -10.63
C SER A 22 22.24 -24.27 -11.12
N GLU A 23 22.93 -24.61 -12.21
CA GLU A 23 23.92 -23.73 -12.84
C GLU A 23 23.27 -22.51 -13.48
N ALA A 24 22.14 -22.68 -14.18
CA ALA A 24 21.37 -21.57 -14.74
C ALA A 24 20.85 -20.61 -13.65
N PHE A 25 20.33 -21.16 -12.55
CA PHE A 25 19.91 -20.38 -11.38
C PHE A 25 21.07 -19.58 -10.79
N LEU A 26 22.22 -20.19 -10.52
CA LEU A 26 23.39 -19.50 -9.96
C LEU A 26 23.93 -18.43 -10.92
N HIS A 27 23.92 -18.70 -12.22
CA HIS A 27 24.31 -17.73 -13.25
C HIS A 27 23.40 -16.50 -13.27
N SER A 28 22.12 -16.62 -12.88
CA SER A 28 21.19 -15.49 -12.84
C SER A 28 21.61 -14.37 -11.89
N TYR A 29 22.45 -14.64 -10.88
CA TYR A 29 23.05 -13.63 -10.00
C TYR A 29 24.11 -12.76 -10.67
N SER A 30 24.60 -13.16 -11.85
CA SER A 30 25.52 -12.35 -12.66
C SER A 30 24.80 -11.41 -13.62
N LEU A 31 23.48 -11.59 -13.79
CA LEU A 31 22.66 -10.77 -14.70
C LEU A 31 22.25 -9.44 -14.05
N PRO A 32 21.93 -8.41 -14.86
CA PRO A 32 21.38 -7.15 -14.35
C PRO A 32 20.10 -7.35 -13.56
N ARG A 33 19.85 -6.41 -12.63
CA ARG A 33 18.64 -6.40 -11.81
C ARG A 33 17.41 -6.13 -12.67
N THR A 34 16.30 -6.73 -12.26
CA THR A 34 15.00 -6.42 -12.87
C THR A 34 14.37 -5.22 -12.17
N GLN A 35 13.98 -4.25 -12.98
CA GLN A 35 13.29 -3.03 -12.58
C GLN A 35 11.83 -3.11 -13.02
N GLY A 36 10.92 -2.61 -12.19
CA GLY A 36 9.50 -2.64 -12.49
C GLY A 36 8.76 -1.49 -11.84
N LEU A 37 7.70 -1.05 -12.50
CA LEU A 37 6.72 -0.15 -11.93
C LEU A 37 5.32 -0.72 -12.14
N ARG A 38 4.40 -0.33 -11.27
CA ARG A 38 3.01 -0.72 -11.34
C ARG A 38 2.14 0.51 -11.34
N VAL A 39 1.36 0.64 -12.39
CA VAL A 39 0.45 1.77 -12.61
C VAL A 39 -0.72 1.70 -11.62
N HIS A 40 -1.16 2.87 -11.13
CA HIS A 40 -2.33 2.97 -10.27
C HIS A 40 -3.60 3.14 -11.12
N PRO A 41 -4.52 2.15 -11.13
CA PRO A 41 -5.62 2.12 -12.08
C PRO A 41 -6.63 3.26 -11.91
N ASP A 42 -6.80 3.79 -10.69
CA ASP A 42 -7.73 4.90 -10.45
C ASP A 42 -7.21 6.23 -11.02
N LYS A 43 -5.88 6.35 -11.20
CA LYS A 43 -5.24 7.55 -11.76
C LYS A 43 -4.92 7.43 -13.24
N VAL A 44 -4.61 6.23 -13.71
CA VAL A 44 -4.18 5.99 -15.09
C VAL A 44 -5.03 4.87 -15.67
N ASN A 45 -5.86 5.23 -16.64
CA ASN A 45 -6.67 4.28 -17.39
C ASN A 45 -5.78 3.53 -18.41
N ILE A 46 -5.40 2.30 -18.07
CA ILE A 46 -4.57 1.44 -18.92
C ILE A 46 -5.24 1.06 -20.25
N SER A 47 -6.57 1.16 -20.36
CA SER A 47 -7.29 0.94 -21.62
C SER A 47 -7.19 2.15 -22.57
N ASN A 48 -6.76 3.33 -22.08
CA ASN A 48 -6.51 4.49 -22.91
C ASN A 48 -5.15 4.35 -23.63
N LYS A 49 -5.20 3.96 -24.90
CA LYS A 49 -4.01 3.73 -25.74
C LYS A 49 -3.08 4.94 -25.82
N ASN A 50 -3.61 6.16 -25.85
CA ASN A 50 -2.77 7.35 -25.97
C ASN A 50 -1.94 7.57 -24.70
N VAL A 51 -2.57 7.48 -23.53
CA VAL A 51 -1.87 7.63 -22.23
C VAL A 51 -0.82 6.53 -22.07
N MET A 52 -1.17 5.29 -22.38
CA MET A 52 -0.23 4.17 -22.28
C MET A 52 0.92 4.29 -23.28
N GLN A 53 0.66 4.71 -24.51
CA GLN A 53 1.72 4.92 -25.51
C GLN A 53 2.69 6.02 -25.05
N SER A 54 2.19 7.12 -24.47
CA SER A 54 3.05 8.16 -23.90
C SER A 54 3.92 7.65 -22.75
N LEU A 55 3.36 6.88 -21.81
CA LEU A 55 4.12 6.29 -20.71
C LEU A 55 5.14 5.25 -21.20
N GLN A 56 4.77 4.43 -22.18
CA GLN A 56 5.66 3.46 -22.82
C GLN A 56 6.84 4.13 -23.50
N GLN A 57 6.61 5.23 -24.22
CA GLN A 57 7.69 6.00 -24.85
C GLN A 57 8.59 6.69 -23.82
N LEU A 58 8.00 7.22 -22.75
CA LEU A 58 8.73 7.95 -21.72
C LEU A 58 9.67 7.06 -20.90
N PHE A 59 9.24 5.84 -20.57
CA PHE A 59 9.97 4.93 -19.68
C PHE A 59 10.38 3.59 -20.32
N SER A 60 10.22 3.44 -21.64
CA SER A 60 10.49 2.20 -22.38
C SER A 60 9.78 0.99 -21.76
N LEU A 61 8.48 1.12 -21.50
CA LEU A 61 7.72 0.13 -20.73
C LEU A 61 7.39 -1.12 -21.53
N GLU A 62 7.64 -2.28 -20.91
CA GLU A 62 7.22 -3.60 -21.39
C GLU A 62 6.33 -4.26 -20.33
N GLN A 63 5.23 -4.90 -20.72
CA GLN A 63 4.26 -5.44 -19.76
C GLN A 63 4.82 -6.65 -18.99
N VAL A 64 4.53 -6.72 -17.69
CA VAL A 64 4.82 -7.89 -16.84
C VAL A 64 3.76 -8.97 -17.11
N PRO A 65 4.13 -10.22 -17.48
CA PRO A 65 3.18 -11.23 -17.96
C PRO A 65 2.07 -11.61 -16.97
N TRP A 66 2.32 -11.50 -15.67
CA TRP A 66 1.39 -11.90 -14.61
C TRP A 66 0.71 -10.72 -13.91
N CYS A 67 0.94 -9.48 -14.34
CA CYS A 67 0.36 -8.29 -13.73
C CYS A 67 -0.01 -7.28 -14.81
N GLU A 68 -1.30 -7.15 -15.13
CA GLU A 68 -1.77 -6.28 -16.22
C GLU A 68 -1.36 -4.81 -16.05
N THR A 69 -1.32 -4.34 -14.79
CA THR A 69 -0.90 -2.99 -14.41
C THR A 69 0.61 -2.85 -14.18
N GLY A 70 1.36 -3.94 -14.29
CA GLY A 70 2.80 -4.02 -14.05
C GLY A 70 3.60 -3.91 -15.35
N PHE A 71 4.68 -3.15 -15.30
CA PHE A 71 5.57 -2.95 -16.44
C PHE A 71 7.04 -2.98 -16.00
N TYR A 72 7.88 -3.62 -16.80
CA TYR A 72 9.33 -3.45 -16.77
C TYR A 72 9.69 -2.05 -17.28
N TYR A 73 10.80 -1.50 -16.77
CA TYR A 73 11.40 -0.27 -17.30
C TYR A 73 12.92 -0.41 -17.29
N GLU A 74 13.62 0.40 -18.08
CA GLU A 74 15.08 0.42 -18.13
C GLU A 74 15.66 1.41 -17.11
N GLU A 75 16.73 1.04 -16.41
CA GLU A 75 17.27 1.77 -15.24
C GLU A 75 17.59 3.26 -15.53
N GLU A 76 17.99 3.56 -16.76
CA GLU A 76 18.37 4.89 -17.23
C GLU A 76 17.19 5.89 -17.21
N THR A 77 15.95 5.38 -17.33
CA THR A 77 14.73 6.21 -17.45
C THR A 77 14.31 6.84 -16.12
N LYS A 78 14.79 6.33 -14.98
CA LYS A 78 14.64 6.89 -13.62
C LYS A 78 13.22 7.39 -13.30
N PRO A 79 12.17 6.57 -13.43
CA PRO A 79 10.77 6.98 -13.21
C PRO A 79 10.55 7.61 -11.82
N GLY A 80 11.29 7.18 -10.79
CA GLY A 80 11.18 7.75 -9.44
C GLY A 80 11.59 9.23 -9.30
N LYS A 81 12.24 9.82 -10.31
CA LYS A 81 12.58 11.25 -10.36
C LYS A 81 11.58 12.06 -11.20
N HIS A 82 10.69 11.40 -11.93
CA HIS A 82 9.71 12.08 -12.76
C HIS A 82 8.57 12.65 -11.89
N PRO A 83 7.99 13.83 -12.22
CA PRO A 83 6.85 14.39 -11.49
C PRO A 83 5.65 13.44 -11.33
N TYR A 84 5.46 12.53 -12.29
CA TYR A 84 4.41 11.49 -12.23
C TYR A 84 4.54 10.56 -11.02
N HIS A 85 5.75 10.32 -10.53
CA HIS A 85 5.94 9.56 -9.29
C HIS A 85 5.40 10.33 -8.08
N ALA A 86 5.62 11.65 -8.02
CA ALA A 86 5.08 12.52 -6.98
C ALA A 86 3.55 12.62 -7.04
N ALA A 87 2.97 12.60 -8.24
CA ALA A 87 1.52 12.56 -8.46
C ALA A 87 0.88 11.16 -8.23
N GLY A 88 1.70 10.14 -7.91
CA GLY A 88 1.20 8.80 -7.55
C GLY A 88 0.67 7.96 -8.70
N LEU A 89 1.06 8.25 -9.95
CA LEU A 89 0.56 7.50 -11.12
C LEU A 89 1.03 6.05 -11.13
N TYR A 90 2.14 5.75 -10.46
CA TYR A 90 2.68 4.41 -10.33
C TYR A 90 3.49 4.25 -9.04
N TYR A 91 3.70 2.99 -8.68
CA TYR A 91 4.58 2.55 -7.61
C TYR A 91 5.76 1.79 -8.22
N ILE A 92 7.00 2.08 -7.81
CA ILE A 92 8.18 1.31 -8.23
C ILE A 92 8.20 0.01 -7.42
N GLN A 93 7.90 -1.10 -8.08
CA GLN A 93 7.73 -2.41 -7.47
C GLN A 93 8.46 -3.45 -8.29
N GLU A 94 9.21 -4.32 -7.63
CA GLU A 94 9.86 -5.44 -8.30
C GLU A 94 8.82 -6.37 -8.94
N PRO A 95 8.99 -6.78 -10.22
CA PRO A 95 7.97 -7.54 -10.96
C PRO A 95 7.51 -8.84 -10.31
N SER A 96 8.43 -9.65 -9.75
CA SER A 96 8.04 -10.91 -9.11
C SER A 96 7.17 -10.69 -7.87
N ALA A 97 7.41 -9.62 -7.10
CA ALA A 97 6.59 -9.24 -5.94
C ALA A 97 5.17 -8.79 -6.30
N MET A 98 4.88 -8.48 -7.57
CA MET A 98 3.51 -8.14 -8.02
C MET A 98 2.59 -9.36 -8.05
N SER A 99 3.15 -10.57 -8.21
CA SER A 99 2.38 -11.81 -8.33
C SER A 99 1.52 -12.10 -7.10
N ALA A 100 2.01 -11.75 -5.90
CA ALA A 100 1.36 -12.11 -4.66
C ALA A 100 -0.03 -11.47 -4.50
N VAL A 101 -0.20 -10.21 -4.91
CA VAL A 101 -1.52 -9.54 -4.86
C VAL A 101 -2.42 -9.98 -6.01
N GLU A 102 -1.85 -10.26 -7.18
CA GLU A 102 -2.61 -10.82 -8.31
C GLU A 102 -3.20 -12.20 -7.95
N LEU A 103 -2.46 -13.02 -7.20
CA LEU A 103 -2.92 -14.32 -6.72
C LEU A 103 -3.91 -14.21 -5.55
N LEU A 104 -3.73 -13.25 -4.64
CA LEU A 104 -4.72 -12.95 -3.59
C LEU A 104 -6.08 -12.55 -4.17
N ALA A 105 -6.05 -11.88 -5.34
CA ALA A 105 -7.20 -11.42 -6.08
C ALA A 105 -8.23 -10.62 -5.23
N PRO A 106 -7.83 -9.54 -4.54
CA PRO A 106 -8.77 -8.66 -3.85
C PRO A 106 -9.76 -8.00 -4.81
N GLU A 107 -10.99 -7.81 -4.34
CA GLU A 107 -12.12 -7.32 -5.12
C GLU A 107 -12.78 -6.11 -4.43
N PRO A 108 -13.36 -5.17 -5.19
CA PRO A 108 -14.03 -4.02 -4.62
C PRO A 108 -15.10 -4.41 -3.59
N GLY A 109 -14.95 -3.94 -2.35
CA GLY A 109 -15.86 -4.26 -1.24
C GLY A 109 -15.27 -5.19 -0.17
N ASP A 110 -14.17 -5.90 -0.48
CA ASP A 110 -13.49 -6.74 0.51
C ASP A 110 -12.94 -5.93 1.70
N VAL A 111 -12.88 -6.60 2.85
CA VAL A 111 -12.11 -6.15 4.01
C VAL A 111 -10.78 -6.89 4.02
N VAL A 112 -9.68 -6.16 3.77
CA VAL A 112 -8.36 -6.73 3.53
C VAL A 112 -7.34 -6.27 4.58
N LEU A 113 -6.51 -7.19 5.08
CA LEU A 113 -5.32 -6.88 5.88
C LEU A 113 -4.05 -7.09 5.06
N ASP A 114 -3.17 -6.10 5.01
CA ASP A 114 -1.75 -6.28 4.68
C ASP A 114 -0.95 -6.24 5.98
N LEU A 115 -0.51 -7.42 6.45
CA LEU A 115 -0.02 -7.60 7.82
C LEU A 115 1.41 -7.08 8.04
N ALA A 116 2.22 -7.06 6.97
CA ALA A 116 3.61 -6.62 6.96
C ALA A 116 3.84 -5.67 5.76
N ALA A 117 3.15 -4.54 5.83
CA ALA A 117 2.83 -3.73 4.66
C ALA A 117 3.95 -2.82 4.15
N ALA A 118 4.93 -2.45 4.97
CA ALA A 118 5.91 -1.45 4.54
C ALA A 118 6.91 -2.04 3.52
N PRO A 119 7.32 -1.27 2.50
CA PRO A 119 7.09 0.17 2.32
C PRO A 119 5.76 0.56 1.66
N GLY A 120 4.89 -0.40 1.31
CA GLY A 120 3.54 -0.15 0.79
C GLY A 120 3.28 -0.64 -0.64
N GLY A 121 4.22 -1.37 -1.27
CA GLY A 121 4.04 -1.87 -2.64
C GLY A 121 2.81 -2.77 -2.78
N LYS A 122 2.64 -3.73 -1.86
CA LYS A 122 1.51 -4.66 -1.82
C LYS A 122 0.22 -3.98 -1.36
N SER A 123 0.26 -3.18 -0.29
CA SER A 123 -0.89 -2.37 0.14
C SER A 123 -1.46 -1.46 -0.95
N THR A 124 -0.60 -0.75 -1.70
CA THR A 124 -1.06 0.11 -2.81
C THR A 124 -1.53 -0.68 -4.02
N HIS A 125 -1.18 -1.97 -4.11
CA HIS A 125 -1.66 -2.89 -5.15
C HIS A 125 -3.04 -3.41 -4.79
N ILE A 126 -3.21 -3.84 -3.55
CA ILE A 126 -4.50 -4.18 -2.97
C ILE A 126 -5.47 -3.00 -3.12
N ALA A 127 -5.05 -1.79 -2.72
CA ALA A 127 -5.86 -0.59 -2.86
C ALA A 127 -6.34 -0.33 -4.30
N GLY A 128 -5.45 -0.50 -5.28
CA GLY A 128 -5.81 -0.35 -6.70
C GLY A 128 -6.81 -1.42 -7.18
N LYS A 129 -6.79 -2.62 -6.62
CA LYS A 129 -7.78 -3.68 -6.92
C LYS A 129 -9.12 -3.44 -6.21
N LEU A 130 -9.09 -2.85 -5.02
CA LEU A 130 -10.29 -2.45 -4.25
C LEU A 130 -11.04 -1.27 -4.89
N ALA A 131 -10.38 -0.47 -5.72
CA ALA A 131 -10.96 0.68 -6.43
C ALA A 131 -11.74 1.62 -5.49
N GLY A 132 -11.15 1.92 -4.34
CA GLY A 132 -11.74 2.79 -3.31
C GLY A 132 -12.92 2.19 -2.53
N LYS A 133 -13.29 0.93 -2.75
CA LYS A 133 -14.41 0.25 -2.07
C LYS A 133 -13.92 -0.80 -1.06
N GLY A 134 -14.68 -1.02 0.00
CA GLY A 134 -14.26 -1.90 1.09
C GLY A 134 -13.25 -1.23 2.01
N LEU A 135 -12.47 -2.01 2.74
CA LEU A 135 -11.51 -1.52 3.75
C LEU A 135 -10.16 -2.19 3.55
N LEU A 136 -9.09 -1.39 3.53
CA LEU A 136 -7.72 -1.88 3.66
C LEU A 136 -7.15 -1.48 5.03
N ILE A 137 -6.69 -2.45 5.82
CA ILE A 137 -5.83 -2.20 6.97
C ILE A 137 -4.40 -2.56 6.56
N SER A 138 -3.47 -1.62 6.69
CA SER A 138 -2.04 -1.83 6.40
C SER A 138 -1.26 -1.72 7.70
N ASN A 139 -0.67 -2.83 8.13
CA ASN A 139 0.09 -2.91 9.39
C ASN A 139 1.59 -2.96 9.13
N GLU A 140 2.36 -2.23 9.93
CA GLU A 140 3.81 -2.39 10.02
C GLU A 140 4.26 -2.26 11.46
N ILE A 141 4.90 -3.31 11.98
CA ILE A 141 5.32 -3.38 13.39
C ILE A 141 6.40 -2.34 13.71
N GLN A 142 7.29 -2.02 12.76
CA GLN A 142 8.34 -1.03 12.93
C GLN A 142 7.84 0.37 12.62
N SER A 143 7.66 1.20 13.64
CA SER A 143 7.08 2.53 13.49
C SER A 143 7.78 3.44 12.47
N ALA A 144 9.10 3.33 12.29
CA ALA A 144 9.83 4.09 11.28
C ALA A 144 9.41 3.71 9.85
N ARG A 145 9.28 2.40 9.58
CA ARG A 145 8.80 1.87 8.30
C ARG A 145 7.31 2.14 8.10
N ALA A 146 6.51 2.12 9.18
CA ALA A 146 5.08 2.43 9.14
C ALA A 146 4.83 3.88 8.70
N LYS A 147 5.75 4.80 9.02
CA LYS A 147 5.70 6.18 8.50
C LYS A 147 5.90 6.22 6.98
N ILE A 148 6.88 5.49 6.45
CA ILE A 148 7.13 5.39 5.00
C ILE A 148 5.91 4.77 4.28
N LEU A 149 5.34 3.73 4.86
CA LEU A 149 4.09 3.13 4.40
C LEU A 149 2.97 4.18 4.33
N SER A 150 2.76 4.95 5.40
CA SER A 150 1.77 6.04 5.41
C SER A 150 2.06 7.08 4.32
N GLU A 151 3.30 7.50 4.13
CA GLU A 151 3.66 8.45 3.06
C GLU A 151 3.32 7.89 1.66
N ASN A 152 3.58 6.60 1.41
CA ASN A 152 3.22 5.98 0.13
C ASN A 152 1.71 5.80 -0.07
N ILE A 153 0.96 5.43 0.97
CA ILE A 153 -0.51 5.39 0.91
C ILE A 153 -1.07 6.79 0.58
N GLU A 154 -0.39 7.87 1.02
CA GLU A 154 -0.79 9.25 0.69
C GLU A 154 -0.55 9.54 -0.76
N ARG A 155 0.69 9.30 -1.19
CA ARG A 155 1.19 9.60 -2.53
C ARG A 155 0.34 8.92 -3.59
N MET A 156 -0.06 7.68 -3.32
CA MET A 156 -0.90 6.89 -4.22
C MET A 156 -2.39 7.25 -4.17
N GLY A 157 -2.81 8.22 -3.36
CA GLY A 157 -4.20 8.70 -3.32
C GLY A 157 -5.21 7.72 -2.72
N VAL A 158 -4.74 6.77 -1.90
CA VAL A 158 -5.60 5.69 -1.37
C VAL A 158 -6.58 6.25 -0.34
N ARG A 159 -7.88 6.08 -0.60
CA ARG A 159 -8.96 6.70 0.19
C ARG A 159 -9.50 5.80 1.31
N ASN A 160 -9.46 4.49 1.13
CA ASN A 160 -10.09 3.50 2.00
C ASN A 160 -9.09 2.67 2.82
N ALA A 161 -7.93 3.25 3.15
CA ALA A 161 -6.88 2.57 3.91
C ALA A 161 -6.64 3.16 5.31
N VAL A 162 -6.47 2.28 6.29
CA VAL A 162 -6.02 2.60 7.64
C VAL A 162 -4.61 2.05 7.84
N VAL A 163 -3.68 2.90 8.28
CA VAL A 163 -2.29 2.51 8.57
C VAL A 163 -2.09 2.44 10.08
N VAL A 164 -1.72 1.25 10.56
CA VAL A 164 -1.48 0.97 11.98
C VAL A 164 -0.07 0.39 12.21
N SER A 165 0.39 0.45 13.45
CA SER A 165 1.62 -0.18 13.89
C SER A 165 1.33 -1.00 15.14
N ALA A 166 1.15 -2.31 14.95
CA ALA A 166 0.79 -3.26 15.99
C ALA A 166 1.46 -4.62 15.73
N THR A 167 1.54 -5.45 16.76
CA THR A 167 1.94 -6.85 16.59
C THR A 167 0.79 -7.66 15.99
N PRO A 168 1.07 -8.78 15.28
CA PRO A 168 0.03 -9.67 14.78
C PRO A 168 -0.95 -10.13 15.87
N GLN A 169 -0.46 -10.38 17.09
CA GLN A 169 -1.27 -10.81 18.23
C GLN A 169 -2.26 -9.72 18.68
N GLN A 170 -1.81 -8.47 18.77
CA GLN A 170 -2.69 -7.34 19.10
C GLN A 170 -3.80 -7.15 18.07
N LEU A 171 -3.50 -7.41 16.79
CA LEU A 171 -4.49 -7.38 15.72
C LEU A 171 -5.43 -8.59 15.80
N ALA A 172 -4.94 -9.78 16.11
CA ALA A 172 -5.74 -10.98 16.29
C ALA A 172 -6.77 -10.86 17.42
N GLU A 173 -6.36 -10.29 18.56
CA GLU A 173 -7.26 -9.96 19.67
C GLU A 173 -8.33 -8.93 19.27
N ARG A 174 -7.99 -8.01 18.37
CA ARG A 174 -8.88 -6.92 17.96
C ARG A 174 -9.85 -7.31 16.84
N PHE A 175 -9.40 -8.14 15.92
CA PHE A 175 -10.07 -8.44 14.65
C PHE A 175 -10.25 -9.95 14.42
N PRO A 176 -10.82 -10.72 15.36
CA PRO A 176 -11.08 -12.13 15.12
C PRO A 176 -12.11 -12.30 14.00
N GLN A 177 -11.83 -13.21 13.06
CA GLN A 177 -12.70 -13.55 11.92
C GLN A 177 -13.28 -12.32 11.20
N PHE A 178 -12.42 -11.35 10.88
CA PHE A 178 -12.82 -10.03 10.38
C PHE A 178 -12.49 -9.81 8.90
N PHE A 179 -11.38 -10.37 8.41
CA PHE A 179 -10.91 -10.10 7.05
C PHE A 179 -11.40 -11.13 6.05
N ASP A 180 -11.85 -10.66 4.89
CA ASP A 180 -12.21 -11.52 3.76
C ASP A 180 -10.94 -12.03 3.06
N LYS A 181 -9.92 -11.16 2.98
CA LYS A 181 -8.63 -11.46 2.36
C LYS A 181 -7.48 -10.92 3.20
N MET A 182 -6.36 -11.62 3.21
CA MET A 182 -5.18 -11.22 3.97
C MET A 182 -3.92 -11.46 3.17
N MET A 183 -3.03 -10.47 3.20
CA MET A 183 -1.70 -10.52 2.63
C MET A 183 -0.68 -10.69 3.75
N VAL A 184 0.10 -11.76 3.68
CA VAL A 184 1.20 -12.05 4.61
C VAL A 184 2.49 -12.14 3.80
N ASP A 185 3.06 -10.97 3.48
CA ASP A 185 4.41 -10.87 2.92
C ASP A 185 5.43 -10.99 4.03
N ALA A 186 5.84 -12.22 4.31
CA ALA A 186 6.47 -12.51 5.57
C ALA A 186 7.95 -12.07 5.59
N PRO A 187 8.46 -11.54 6.72
CA PRO A 187 9.89 -11.34 6.90
C PRO A 187 10.61 -12.68 6.70
N CYS A 188 11.54 -12.73 5.74
CA CYS A 188 12.21 -13.94 5.30
C CYS A 188 13.72 -13.72 5.17
N SER A 189 14.46 -14.79 4.90
CA SER A 189 15.92 -14.74 4.73
C SER A 189 16.39 -13.95 3.51
N GLY A 190 15.48 -13.60 2.58
CA GLY A 190 15.74 -12.63 1.52
C GLY A 190 16.71 -13.08 0.43
N GLU A 191 16.78 -14.37 0.11
CA GLU A 191 17.70 -14.91 -0.92
C GLU A 191 17.50 -14.28 -2.32
N GLY A 192 16.27 -13.85 -2.63
CA GLY A 192 15.94 -13.10 -3.86
C GLY A 192 16.45 -11.66 -3.85
N MET A 193 16.86 -11.14 -2.70
CA MET A 193 17.42 -9.79 -2.56
C MET A 193 18.93 -9.72 -2.80
N PHE A 194 19.66 -10.85 -2.89
CA PHE A 194 21.13 -10.80 -3.02
C PHE A 194 21.63 -10.04 -4.26
N ARG A 195 20.86 -10.02 -5.35
CA ARG A 195 21.20 -9.19 -6.53
C ARG A 195 21.06 -7.70 -6.23
N LYS A 196 20.16 -7.32 -5.32
CA LYS A 196 19.74 -5.95 -5.01
C LYS A 196 20.47 -5.33 -3.82
N ASP A 197 20.78 -6.15 -2.83
CA ASP A 197 21.27 -5.71 -1.54
C ASP A 197 22.44 -6.58 -1.08
N PRO A 198 23.68 -6.04 -1.08
CA PRO A 198 24.84 -6.74 -0.55
C PRO A 198 24.71 -7.10 0.94
N ASP A 199 23.97 -6.30 1.72
CA ASP A 199 23.81 -6.55 3.16
C ASP A 199 23.01 -7.83 3.39
N ALA A 200 22.01 -8.12 2.55
CA ALA A 200 21.22 -9.35 2.58
C ALA A 200 22.11 -10.61 2.46
N ILE A 201 23.20 -10.55 1.70
CA ILE A 201 24.16 -11.67 1.60
C ILE A 201 24.91 -11.87 2.91
N SER A 202 25.35 -10.77 3.53
CA SER A 202 26.16 -10.82 4.75
C SER A 202 25.37 -11.25 5.99
N GLU A 203 24.06 -10.98 6.00
CA GLU A 203 23.14 -11.38 7.07
C GLU A 203 22.60 -12.81 6.88
N TRP A 204 22.74 -13.40 5.68
CA TRP A 204 22.20 -14.72 5.40
C TRP A 204 23.02 -15.85 6.05
N SER A 205 22.32 -16.80 6.68
CA SER A 205 22.89 -18.05 7.18
C SER A 205 21.80 -19.09 7.38
N PRO A 206 22.10 -20.40 7.44
CA PRO A 206 21.11 -21.43 7.76
C PRO A 206 20.36 -21.17 9.07
N ALA A 207 21.05 -20.69 10.10
CA ALA A 207 20.40 -20.31 11.37
C ALA A 207 19.45 -19.11 11.21
N HIS A 208 19.74 -18.19 10.28
CA HIS A 208 18.82 -17.10 9.95
C HIS A 208 17.56 -17.63 9.24
N VAL A 209 17.71 -18.60 8.33
CA VAL A 209 16.58 -19.30 7.69
C VAL A 209 15.67 -19.95 8.74
N ASP A 210 16.23 -20.69 9.70
CA ASP A 210 15.45 -21.32 10.79
C ASP A 210 14.71 -20.28 11.64
N MET A 211 15.37 -19.17 12.00
CA MET A 211 14.76 -18.07 12.76
C MET A 211 13.61 -17.41 11.99
N CYS A 212 13.78 -17.21 10.67
CA CYS A 212 12.75 -16.66 9.80
C CYS A 212 11.55 -17.60 9.72
N ALA A 213 11.76 -18.90 9.49
CA ALA A 213 10.68 -19.88 9.43
C ALA A 213 9.88 -19.92 10.75
N ALA A 214 10.54 -19.95 11.91
CA ALA A 214 9.86 -19.91 13.20
C ALA A 214 9.00 -18.64 13.36
N ARG A 215 9.55 -17.47 13.00
CA ARG A 215 8.81 -16.19 13.05
C ARG A 215 7.63 -16.16 12.08
N GLN A 216 7.79 -16.73 10.89
CA GLN A 216 6.73 -16.80 9.89
C GLN A 216 5.54 -17.63 10.39
N LEU A 217 5.81 -18.74 11.07
CA LEU A 217 4.79 -19.55 11.71
C LEU A 217 4.00 -18.72 12.74
N ASP A 218 4.68 -18.04 13.67
CA ASP A 218 4.02 -17.20 14.69
C ASP A 218 3.10 -16.12 14.08
N ILE A 219 3.54 -15.51 12.97
CA ILE A 219 2.77 -14.50 12.23
C ILE A 219 1.54 -15.15 11.59
N LEU A 220 1.73 -16.29 10.92
CA LEU A 220 0.67 -17.01 10.22
C LEU A 220 -0.40 -17.53 11.18
N GLU A 221 -0.02 -18.02 12.36
CA GLU A 221 -0.98 -18.44 13.39
C GLU A 221 -1.90 -17.29 13.82
N SER A 222 -1.34 -16.09 14.02
CA SER A 222 -2.13 -14.90 14.31
C SER A 222 -3.02 -14.49 13.13
N ALA A 223 -2.53 -14.68 11.89
CA ALA A 223 -3.27 -14.39 10.67
C ALA A 223 -4.52 -15.27 10.53
N ILE A 224 -4.43 -16.58 10.82
CA ILE A 224 -5.57 -17.49 10.70
C ILE A 224 -6.72 -17.08 11.63
N VAL A 225 -6.44 -16.65 12.86
CA VAL A 225 -7.46 -16.19 13.82
C VAL A 225 -8.26 -14.99 13.29
N MET A 226 -7.61 -14.14 12.51
CA MET A 226 -8.22 -12.93 11.95
C MET A 226 -9.03 -13.18 10.67
N LEU A 227 -8.85 -14.32 10.01
CA LEU A 227 -9.47 -14.62 8.74
C LEU A 227 -10.91 -15.13 8.93
N LYS A 228 -11.84 -14.62 8.14
CA LYS A 228 -13.22 -15.13 8.11
C LYS A 228 -13.27 -16.56 7.56
N PRO A 229 -14.24 -17.39 7.98
CA PRO A 229 -14.63 -18.58 7.23
C PRO A 229 -14.93 -18.23 5.78
N GLY A 230 -14.38 -18.99 4.85
CA GLY A 230 -14.40 -18.75 3.41
C GLY A 230 -13.35 -17.76 2.91
N GLY A 231 -12.64 -17.05 3.79
CA GLY A 231 -11.64 -16.04 3.45
C GLY A 231 -10.33 -16.64 2.91
N ARG A 232 -9.49 -15.78 2.31
CA ARG A 232 -8.21 -16.17 1.69
C ARG A 232 -6.99 -15.48 2.32
N ILE A 233 -5.90 -16.22 2.46
CA ILE A 233 -4.56 -15.70 2.75
C ILE A 233 -3.67 -15.93 1.54
N ALA A 234 -2.96 -14.89 1.11
CA ALA A 234 -1.76 -15.03 0.29
C ALA A 234 -0.54 -14.89 1.20
N TYR A 235 0.16 -16.01 1.42
CA TYR A 235 1.46 -16.05 2.05
C TYR A 235 2.53 -15.90 0.97
N SER A 236 3.44 -14.94 1.13
CA SER A 236 4.54 -14.73 0.19
C SER A 236 5.88 -14.50 0.88
N THR A 237 6.94 -14.89 0.18
CA THR A 237 8.33 -14.61 0.57
C THR A 237 9.16 -14.22 -0.66
N CYS A 238 10.27 -13.51 -0.43
CA CYS A 238 11.30 -13.27 -1.45
C CYS A 238 12.53 -14.18 -1.25
N THR A 239 12.31 -15.43 -0.82
CA THR A 239 13.37 -16.42 -0.59
C THR A 239 13.08 -17.73 -1.34
N PHE A 240 14.10 -18.58 -1.55
CA PHE A 240 13.97 -19.78 -2.38
C PHE A 240 13.87 -21.08 -1.58
N ASN A 241 14.50 -21.15 -0.41
CA ASN A 241 14.51 -22.37 0.40
C ASN A 241 13.10 -22.92 0.70
N GLU A 242 12.99 -24.24 0.80
CA GLU A 242 11.70 -24.90 1.06
C GLU A 242 11.20 -24.70 2.49
N LEU A 243 12.09 -24.42 3.45
CA LEU A 243 11.74 -24.31 4.86
C LEU A 243 10.79 -23.15 5.11
N GLU A 244 11.10 -21.99 4.52
CA GLU A 244 10.27 -20.79 4.53
C GLU A 244 9.20 -20.80 3.43
N ASN A 245 9.00 -21.89 2.68
CA ASN A 245 8.07 -21.94 1.56
C ASN A 245 7.14 -23.15 1.67
N GLU A 246 7.40 -24.24 0.94
CA GLU A 246 6.53 -25.42 0.91
C GLU A 246 6.36 -26.03 2.30
N ARG A 247 7.44 -26.17 3.08
CA ARG A 247 7.35 -26.77 4.41
C ARG A 247 6.55 -25.90 5.38
N MET A 248 6.58 -24.57 5.19
CA MET A 248 5.72 -23.67 5.93
C MET A 248 4.25 -23.92 5.59
N VAL A 249 3.93 -24.04 4.30
CA VAL A 249 2.58 -24.37 3.84
C VAL A 249 2.12 -25.72 4.38
N ASP A 250 2.95 -26.76 4.30
CA ASP A 250 2.64 -28.08 4.86
C ASP A 250 2.36 -28.01 6.36
N THR A 251 3.21 -27.29 7.11
CA THR A 251 3.03 -27.07 8.56
C THR A 251 1.69 -26.38 8.85
N MET A 252 1.30 -25.39 8.04
CA MET A 252 0.03 -24.69 8.20
C MET A 252 -1.17 -25.60 7.93
N LEU A 253 -1.11 -26.43 6.89
CA LEU A 253 -2.18 -27.38 6.55
C LEU A 253 -2.32 -28.49 7.60
N GLU A 254 -1.21 -28.95 8.19
CA GLU A 254 -1.22 -29.91 9.29
C GLU A 254 -1.81 -29.32 10.57
N ARG A 255 -1.43 -28.07 10.90
CA ARG A 255 -1.84 -27.40 12.14
C ARG A 255 -3.27 -26.86 12.09
N PHE A 256 -3.74 -26.47 10.91
CA PHE A 256 -5.09 -25.95 10.68
C PHE A 256 -5.76 -26.76 9.57
N PRO A 257 -6.39 -27.91 9.90
CA PRO A 257 -7.03 -28.78 8.92
C PRO A 257 -8.17 -28.13 8.13
N GLN A 258 -8.69 -26.99 8.60
CA GLN A 258 -9.69 -26.16 7.91
C GLN A 258 -9.09 -25.36 6.75
N LEU A 259 -7.75 -25.26 6.66
CA LEU A 259 -7.09 -24.61 5.54
C LEU A 259 -7.01 -25.55 4.34
N LYS A 260 -7.26 -24.96 3.17
CA LYS A 260 -7.09 -25.61 1.89
C LYS A 260 -6.15 -24.80 1.03
N LEU A 261 -5.10 -25.45 0.53
CA LEU A 261 -4.23 -24.87 -0.47
C LEU A 261 -4.98 -24.78 -1.80
N GLU A 262 -5.15 -23.56 -2.31
CA GLU A 262 -5.77 -23.32 -3.61
C GLU A 262 -4.73 -23.24 -4.73
N ARG A 263 -3.57 -22.61 -4.46
CA ARG A 263 -2.52 -22.41 -5.46
C ARG A 263 -1.17 -22.16 -4.81
N THR A 264 -0.10 -22.62 -5.44
CA THR A 264 1.28 -22.19 -5.20
C THR A 264 1.92 -21.71 -6.49
N GLU A 265 2.81 -20.73 -6.39
CA GLU A 265 3.58 -20.21 -7.52
C GLU A 265 5.00 -19.89 -7.09
N ARG A 266 5.96 -20.18 -7.97
CA ARG A 266 7.36 -19.81 -7.82
C ARG A 266 7.84 -19.04 -9.03
N ILE A 267 8.33 -17.84 -8.78
CA ILE A 267 9.03 -17.04 -9.78
C ILE A 267 10.51 -17.23 -9.57
N TRP A 268 11.13 -17.94 -10.50
CA TRP A 268 12.57 -18.19 -10.52
C TRP A 268 13.31 -17.19 -11.42
N PRO A 269 14.43 -16.59 -10.98
CA PRO A 269 15.16 -15.55 -11.73
C PRO A 269 15.85 -16.05 -13.01
N HIS A 270 16.01 -17.37 -13.19
CA HIS A 270 16.56 -17.97 -14.42
C HIS A 270 15.47 -18.40 -15.41
N LEU A 271 14.20 -18.43 -15.00
CA LEU A 271 13.06 -18.79 -15.84
C LEU A 271 12.19 -17.58 -16.19
N HIS A 272 12.25 -16.54 -15.36
CA HIS A 272 11.41 -15.35 -15.46
C HIS A 272 12.24 -14.08 -15.29
N ARG A 273 11.81 -12.99 -15.94
CA ARG A 273 12.38 -11.65 -15.71
C ARG A 273 11.84 -11.10 -14.37
N GLY A 274 12.56 -11.39 -13.28
CA GLY A 274 12.21 -11.01 -11.91
C GLY A 274 13.28 -11.47 -10.91
N GLU A 275 13.18 -10.99 -9.66
CA GLU A 275 14.15 -11.30 -8.60
C GLU A 275 13.97 -12.64 -7.92
N GLY A 276 12.73 -13.05 -7.70
CA GLY A 276 12.44 -14.25 -6.95
C GLY A 276 11.25 -14.04 -6.02
N HIS A 277 10.24 -14.89 -6.13
CA HIS A 277 9.11 -14.87 -5.22
C HIS A 277 8.49 -16.25 -5.08
N PHE A 278 8.04 -16.56 -3.88
CA PHE A 278 7.12 -17.65 -3.61
C PHE A 278 5.79 -17.07 -3.16
N VAL A 279 4.68 -17.66 -3.62
CA VAL A 279 3.34 -17.33 -3.16
C VAL A 279 2.54 -18.61 -2.96
N ALA A 280 1.85 -18.72 -1.83
CA ALA A 280 0.83 -19.72 -1.57
C ALA A 280 -0.48 -19.04 -1.21
N VAL A 281 -1.57 -19.43 -1.89
CA VAL A 281 -2.93 -18.98 -1.58
C VAL A 281 -3.64 -20.10 -0.85
N LEU A 282 -4.04 -19.82 0.39
CA LEU A 282 -4.82 -20.72 1.23
C LEU A 282 -6.21 -20.14 1.50
N ARG A 283 -7.22 -20.99 1.50
CA ARG A 283 -8.58 -20.65 1.88
C ARG A 283 -8.95 -21.34 3.18
N LEU A 284 -9.52 -20.60 4.12
CA LEU A 284 -10.08 -21.17 5.35
C LEU A 284 -11.51 -21.61 5.06
N GLU A 285 -11.80 -22.92 5.04
CA GLU A 285 -13.13 -23.42 4.69
C GLU A 285 -14.15 -23.18 5.81
N ASP A 286 -13.75 -23.41 7.06
CA ASP A 286 -14.56 -23.25 8.26
C ASP A 286 -13.81 -22.49 9.36
N ALA A 287 -14.55 -21.92 10.33
CA ALA A 287 -13.95 -21.22 11.46
C ALA A 287 -13.00 -22.15 12.24
N VAL A 288 -11.88 -21.59 12.71
CA VAL A 288 -11.06 -22.27 13.72
C VAL A 288 -11.69 -22.02 15.09
N ASP A 289 -12.01 -23.09 15.82
CA ASP A 289 -12.59 -22.99 17.16
C ASP A 289 -11.67 -22.15 18.09
N GLU A 290 -12.25 -21.21 18.84
CA GLU A 290 -11.54 -20.24 19.72
C GLU A 290 -10.75 -20.86 20.89
N ALA A 291 -10.57 -22.18 20.94
CA ALA A 291 -10.10 -22.92 22.13
C ALA A 291 -8.60 -22.78 22.47
N SER A 292 -7.82 -21.95 21.77
CA SER A 292 -6.39 -21.75 22.06
C SER A 292 -5.89 -20.31 22.02
N SER A 293 -6.75 -19.32 22.34
CA SER A 293 -6.32 -17.95 22.67
C SER A 293 -6.75 -17.57 24.09
N PRO A 294 -5.92 -16.85 24.87
CA PRO A 294 -6.30 -16.44 26.23
C PRO A 294 -7.52 -15.52 26.17
N ALA A 295 -8.57 -15.92 26.88
CA ALA A 295 -9.79 -15.15 27.02
C ALA A 295 -9.50 -13.74 27.56
N GLY A 296 -9.81 -12.74 26.74
CA GLY A 296 -9.77 -11.32 27.08
C GLY A 296 -10.97 -10.58 26.53
N GLY A 297 -12.16 -11.20 26.60
CA GLY A 297 -13.43 -10.57 26.19
C GLY A 297 -13.80 -9.39 27.08
N ALA A 298 -13.28 -8.20 26.77
CA ALA A 298 -13.79 -6.96 27.30
C ALA A 298 -14.89 -6.42 26.36
N SER A 299 -16.13 -6.84 26.63
CA SER A 299 -17.32 -6.11 26.19
C SER A 299 -17.29 -4.70 26.80
N ALA A 300 -16.71 -3.74 26.10
CA ALA A 300 -16.82 -2.33 26.44
C ALA A 300 -18.18 -1.79 25.96
N ARG A 301 -19.26 -2.14 26.68
CA ARG A 301 -20.50 -1.35 26.66
C ARG A 301 -20.29 -0.08 27.48
N GLY A 302 -19.48 0.84 26.95
CA GLY A 302 -19.41 2.22 27.39
C GLY A 302 -20.64 2.97 26.88
N ARG A 303 -21.74 2.93 27.62
CA ARG A 303 -22.85 3.89 27.45
C ARG A 303 -22.31 5.28 27.82
N SER A 304 -21.92 6.08 26.83
CA SER A 304 -21.73 7.51 27.06
C SER A 304 -23.11 8.11 27.33
N LYS A 305 -23.30 8.67 28.53
CA LYS A 305 -24.44 9.55 28.82
C LYS A 305 -24.21 10.84 28.04
N GLY A 306 -24.75 10.90 26.83
CA GLY A 306 -24.78 12.13 26.04
C GLY A 306 -25.58 13.21 26.77
N LYS A 307 -24.90 14.31 27.13
CA LYS A 307 -25.56 15.61 27.34
C LYS A 307 -26.28 15.96 26.04
N ARG A 308 -27.61 15.92 26.05
CA ARG A 308 -28.45 16.48 24.98
C ARG A 308 -28.17 17.99 24.88
N GLY A 309 -27.57 18.44 23.77
CA GLY A 309 -27.56 19.86 23.42
C GLY A 309 -26.37 20.40 22.62
N ALA A 310 -25.24 19.69 22.50
CA ALA A 310 -24.05 20.20 21.78
C ALA A 310 -23.65 19.26 20.63
N SER A 311 -23.34 19.86 19.47
CA SER A 311 -22.70 19.24 18.30
C SER A 311 -21.37 18.58 18.70
N ARG A 312 -21.01 17.43 18.11
CA ARG A 312 -19.69 16.82 18.33
C ARG A 312 -18.64 17.65 17.56
N PRO A 313 -17.41 17.80 18.09
CA PRO A 313 -16.34 18.52 17.39
C PRO A 313 -16.11 18.03 15.94
N GLU A 314 -16.23 16.72 15.70
CA GLU A 314 -16.10 16.10 14.39
C GLU A 314 -17.19 16.55 13.42
N ASP A 315 -18.43 16.75 13.91
CA ASP A 315 -19.56 17.20 13.10
C ASP A 315 -19.39 18.68 12.69
N ASP A 316 -18.87 19.51 13.61
CA ASP A 316 -18.52 20.90 13.31
C ASP A 316 -17.35 21.02 12.33
N ALA A 317 -16.30 20.22 12.51
CA ALA A 317 -15.17 20.14 11.59
C ALA A 317 -15.62 19.71 10.19
N LEU A 318 -16.47 18.69 10.11
CA LEU A 318 -17.03 18.22 8.85
C LEU A 318 -17.87 19.31 8.17
N ARG A 319 -18.69 20.06 8.91
CA ARG A 319 -19.45 21.19 8.36
C ARG A 319 -18.55 22.28 7.78
N ILE A 320 -17.45 22.63 8.46
CA ILE A 320 -16.45 23.59 7.96
C ILE A 320 -15.81 23.07 6.67
N TYR A 321 -15.43 21.78 6.66
CA TYR A 321 -14.89 21.13 5.46
C TYR A 321 -15.90 21.11 4.31
N SER A 322 -17.18 20.80 4.56
CA SER A 322 -18.21 20.76 3.52
C SER A 322 -18.41 22.13 2.86
N SER A 323 -18.35 23.22 3.61
CA SER A 323 -18.37 24.57 3.04
C SER A 323 -17.15 24.82 2.14
N PHE A 324 -15.96 24.45 2.59
CA PHE A 324 -14.74 24.55 1.77
C PHE A 324 -14.82 23.70 0.49
N ALA A 325 -15.31 22.46 0.60
CA ALA A 325 -15.43 21.53 -0.52
C ALA A 325 -16.41 22.06 -1.58
N ALA A 326 -17.54 22.63 -1.17
CA ALA A 326 -18.50 23.24 -2.09
C ALA A 326 -17.93 24.44 -2.87
N GLU A 327 -16.97 25.17 -2.28
CA GLU A 327 -16.30 26.32 -2.93
C GLU A 327 -15.11 25.90 -3.80
N THR A 328 -14.51 24.74 -3.55
CA THR A 328 -13.18 24.38 -4.10
C THR A 328 -13.20 23.15 -5.01
N LEU A 329 -14.13 22.22 -4.81
CA LEU A 329 -14.23 20.96 -5.55
C LEU A 329 -15.47 20.96 -6.46
N GLN A 330 -15.42 20.17 -7.53
CA GLN A 330 -16.65 19.82 -8.26
C GLN A 330 -17.53 18.92 -7.39
N VAL A 331 -18.84 19.00 -7.60
CA VAL A 331 -19.86 18.33 -6.76
C VAL A 331 -19.57 16.82 -6.60
N ASP A 332 -19.13 16.16 -7.67
CA ASP A 332 -18.93 14.71 -7.71
C ASP A 332 -17.45 14.27 -7.69
N ALA A 333 -16.52 15.20 -7.45
CA ALA A 333 -15.08 14.94 -7.53
C ALA A 333 -14.61 13.88 -6.52
N LEU A 334 -15.17 13.92 -5.31
CA LEU A 334 -14.73 13.07 -4.20
C LEU A 334 -15.89 12.79 -3.22
N PRO A 335 -16.86 11.93 -3.59
CA PRO A 335 -17.97 11.61 -2.70
C PRO A 335 -17.44 10.89 -1.46
N LEU A 336 -17.79 11.45 -0.29
CA LEU A 336 -17.49 10.86 1.02
C LEU A 336 -18.56 9.84 1.39
N GLU A 337 -18.46 8.65 0.81
CA GLU A 337 -19.38 7.55 1.07
C GLU A 337 -18.86 6.66 2.20
N ASN A 338 -19.79 6.00 2.90
CA ASN A 338 -19.53 4.88 3.82
C ASN A 338 -18.36 5.14 4.78
N GLY A 339 -18.42 6.25 5.52
CA GLY A 339 -17.40 6.61 6.49
C GLY A 339 -17.90 7.53 7.58
N GLU A 340 -17.01 7.87 8.51
CA GLU A 340 -17.29 8.82 9.59
C GLU A 340 -16.13 9.83 9.76
N PRO A 341 -16.43 11.07 10.19
CA PRO A 341 -15.39 12.04 10.48
C PRO A 341 -14.63 11.66 11.75
N LEU A 342 -13.30 11.80 11.72
CA LEU A 342 -12.43 11.58 12.87
C LEU A 342 -11.42 12.71 13.01
N LEU A 343 -11.24 13.22 14.24
CA LEU A 343 -10.27 14.27 14.55
C LEU A 343 -9.05 13.73 15.30
N PHE A 344 -7.86 14.13 14.82
CA PHE A 344 -6.60 14.03 15.57
C PHE A 344 -6.03 15.43 15.75
N GLY A 345 -6.38 16.07 16.88
CA GLY A 345 -6.11 17.49 17.08
C GLY A 345 -6.92 18.33 16.09
N GLU A 346 -6.24 19.12 15.25
CA GLU A 346 -6.87 19.93 14.20
C GLU A 346 -7.02 19.18 12.87
N GLN A 347 -6.52 17.94 12.76
CA GLN A 347 -6.51 17.19 11.50
C GLN A 347 -7.81 16.39 11.35
N LEU A 348 -8.61 16.71 10.33
CA LEU A 348 -9.86 16.03 9.99
C LEU A 348 -9.61 14.91 8.98
N TYR A 349 -10.00 13.69 9.34
CA TYR A 349 -9.96 12.51 8.47
C TYR A 349 -11.36 12.00 8.16
N TRP A 350 -11.48 11.33 7.01
CA TRP A 350 -12.60 10.47 6.68
C TRP A 350 -12.21 9.01 6.91
N LEU A 351 -12.74 8.42 7.97
CA LEU A 351 -12.49 7.03 8.32
C LEU A 351 -13.45 6.12 7.52
N PRO A 352 -12.96 5.18 6.69
CA PRO A 352 -13.83 4.19 6.06
C PRO A 352 -14.55 3.35 7.11
N VAL A 353 -15.84 3.09 6.91
CA VAL A 353 -16.68 2.27 7.77
C VAL A 353 -17.15 1.06 6.99
N VAL A 354 -17.11 -0.11 7.63
CA VAL A 354 -17.65 -1.35 7.06
C VAL A 354 -19.13 -1.47 7.44
N PRO A 355 -20.04 -1.73 6.47
CA PRO A 355 -21.46 -1.92 6.75
C PRO A 355 -21.72 -2.93 7.88
N GLY A 356 -22.81 -2.72 8.62
CA GLY A 356 -23.14 -3.53 9.80
C GLY A 356 -22.39 -3.13 11.08
N GLY A 357 -21.58 -2.05 11.04
CA GLY A 357 -20.88 -1.53 12.21
C GLY A 357 -19.67 -2.37 12.63
N LEU A 358 -19.18 -3.23 11.74
CA LEU A 358 -18.04 -4.12 11.99
C LEU A 358 -16.73 -3.36 12.19
N PHE A 359 -16.63 -2.13 11.66
CA PHE A 359 -15.46 -1.28 11.81
C PHE A 359 -15.87 0.18 11.98
N SER A 360 -15.29 0.83 13.00
CA SER A 360 -15.49 2.26 13.31
C SER A 360 -14.27 2.82 14.02
N SER A 361 -14.29 4.10 14.39
CA SER A 361 -13.26 4.73 15.22
C SER A 361 -13.02 4.00 16.55
N ALA A 362 -14.03 3.33 17.12
CA ALA A 362 -13.86 2.50 18.32
C ALA A 362 -12.94 1.29 18.09
N SER A 363 -12.90 0.75 16.87
CA SER A 363 -12.01 -0.36 16.49
C SER A 363 -10.53 0.02 16.54
N LEU A 364 -10.22 1.32 16.50
CA LEU A 364 -8.85 1.85 16.53
C LEU A 364 -8.33 2.11 17.95
N GLN A 365 -9.19 2.02 18.96
CA GLN A 365 -8.82 2.38 20.33
C GLN A 365 -7.70 1.48 20.87
N GLY A 366 -6.60 2.09 21.30
CA GLY A 366 -5.44 1.40 21.86
C GLY A 366 -4.41 0.95 20.82
N LEU A 367 -4.73 1.04 19.53
CA LEU A 367 -3.75 0.81 18.46
C LEU A 367 -2.96 2.09 18.18
N LYS A 368 -1.69 1.93 17.81
CA LYS A 368 -0.91 3.04 17.26
C LYS A 368 -1.31 3.27 15.81
N VAL A 369 -2.14 4.29 15.58
CA VAL A 369 -2.63 4.65 14.25
C VAL A 369 -1.77 5.75 13.66
N LEU A 370 -1.23 5.53 12.45
CA LEU A 370 -0.49 6.55 11.71
C LEU A 370 -1.38 7.27 10.71
N ARG A 371 -2.38 6.59 10.15
CA ARG A 371 -3.39 7.17 9.27
C ARG A 371 -4.75 6.48 9.45
N PRO A 372 -5.80 7.19 9.87
CA PRO A 372 -7.15 6.64 10.02
C PRO A 372 -8.06 6.88 8.80
N GLY A 373 -7.64 6.49 7.58
CA GLY A 373 -8.38 6.82 6.36
C GLY A 373 -7.89 8.09 5.66
N LEU A 374 -8.74 8.70 4.83
CA LEU A 374 -8.37 9.83 3.99
C LEU A 374 -8.23 11.12 4.82
N HIS A 375 -7.06 11.74 4.81
CA HIS A 375 -6.86 13.05 5.43
C HIS A 375 -7.53 14.13 4.57
N LEU A 376 -8.55 14.82 5.08
CA LEU A 376 -9.31 15.82 4.31
C LEU A 376 -8.70 17.21 4.43
N SER A 377 -8.55 17.71 5.65
CA SER A 377 -8.14 19.09 5.90
C SER A 377 -7.65 19.28 7.33
N GLU A 378 -6.87 20.33 7.53
CA GLU A 378 -6.59 20.87 8.86
C GLU A 378 -7.59 21.99 9.18
N ILE A 379 -8.25 21.93 10.34
CA ILE A 379 -9.24 22.90 10.78
C ILE A 379 -8.59 23.94 11.70
N LYS A 380 -8.35 25.14 11.17
CA LYS A 380 -7.70 26.25 11.88
C LYS A 380 -8.58 27.47 11.96
N LYS A 381 -8.85 27.94 13.19
CA LYS A 381 -9.59 29.19 13.46
C LYS A 381 -10.92 29.27 12.67
N GLY A 382 -11.64 28.15 12.59
CA GLY A 382 -12.92 28.04 11.88
C GLY A 382 -12.82 27.97 10.35
N ARG A 383 -11.65 27.68 9.79
CA ARG A 383 -11.43 27.51 8.35
C ARG A 383 -10.76 26.17 8.07
N ALA A 384 -11.08 25.55 6.93
CA ALA A 384 -10.39 24.38 6.43
C ALA A 384 -9.18 24.79 5.57
N GLU A 385 -8.02 24.21 5.86
CA GLU A 385 -6.87 24.19 4.96
C GLU A 385 -6.78 22.77 4.36
N PRO A 386 -6.89 22.59 3.03
CA PRO A 386 -6.95 21.28 2.43
C PRO A 386 -5.63 20.53 2.63
N SER A 387 -5.73 19.23 2.91
CA SER A 387 -4.56 18.38 3.07
C SER A 387 -3.91 18.07 1.71
N HIS A 388 -2.64 17.69 1.72
CA HIS A 388 -1.99 17.16 0.52
C HIS A 388 -2.63 15.83 0.06
N ALA A 389 -3.04 14.97 1.00
CA ALA A 389 -3.73 13.73 0.69
C ALA A 389 -5.05 13.96 -0.07
N LEU A 390 -5.77 15.05 0.23
CA LEU A 390 -6.99 15.42 -0.49
C LEU A 390 -6.69 15.70 -1.96
N ALA A 391 -5.64 16.46 -2.27
CA ALA A 391 -5.25 16.70 -3.68
C ALA A 391 -4.90 15.38 -4.38
N LEU A 392 -4.10 14.53 -3.73
CA LEU A 392 -3.68 13.27 -4.30
C LEU A 392 -4.80 12.24 -4.39
N ALA A 393 -5.88 12.38 -3.62
CA ALA A 393 -7.06 11.55 -3.77
C ALA A 393 -7.89 11.91 -5.00
N LEU A 394 -7.77 13.12 -5.56
CA LEU A 394 -8.44 13.50 -6.80
C LEU A 394 -7.82 12.78 -8.02
N ASN A 395 -8.58 12.74 -9.12
CA ASN A 395 -8.23 12.04 -10.35
C ASN A 395 -7.69 12.99 -11.42
N SER A 396 -8.24 14.20 -11.55
CA SER A 396 -7.84 15.16 -12.59
C SER A 396 -7.98 16.63 -12.18
N ASP A 397 -7.42 17.52 -13.01
CA ASP A 397 -7.59 18.97 -12.93
C ASP A 397 -9.07 19.41 -12.90
N SER A 398 -9.93 18.69 -13.64
CA SER A 398 -11.37 18.92 -13.66
C SER A 398 -12.10 18.65 -12.34
N ASP A 399 -11.48 18.01 -11.36
CA ASP A 399 -12.10 17.72 -10.07
C ASP A 399 -12.14 18.94 -9.13
N ALA A 400 -11.36 19.98 -9.45
CA ALA A 400 -11.35 21.24 -8.72
C ALA A 400 -12.15 22.33 -9.46
N GLN A 401 -12.64 23.32 -8.70
CA GLN A 401 -13.22 24.52 -9.28
C GLN A 401 -12.18 25.37 -10.01
N GLN A 402 -10.93 25.36 -9.52
CA GLN A 402 -9.81 26.09 -10.10
C GLN A 402 -8.55 25.23 -10.04
N SER A 403 -7.82 25.19 -11.15
CA SER A 403 -6.61 24.38 -11.30
C SER A 403 -5.53 25.09 -12.10
N ILE A 404 -4.27 24.84 -11.76
CA ILE A 404 -3.11 25.25 -12.55
C ILE A 404 -2.47 24.00 -13.12
N ARG A 405 -2.41 23.93 -14.45
CA ARG A 405 -1.80 22.81 -15.17
C ARG A 405 -0.36 23.13 -15.52
N LEU A 406 0.56 22.35 -14.97
CA LEU A 406 1.99 22.41 -15.26
C LEU A 406 2.36 21.31 -16.25
N GLU A 407 3.36 21.56 -17.09
CA GLU A 407 3.90 20.54 -17.99
C GLU A 407 4.96 19.70 -17.27
N SER A 408 4.95 18.37 -17.46
CA SER A 408 5.94 17.47 -16.83
C SER A 408 7.38 17.76 -17.23
N ALA A 409 7.60 18.28 -18.44
CA ALA A 409 8.91 18.71 -18.94
C ALA A 409 9.24 20.19 -18.63
N GLY A 410 8.31 20.93 -18.02
CA GLY A 410 8.45 22.36 -17.77
C GLY A 410 9.26 22.69 -16.50
N GLU A 411 9.81 23.90 -16.44
CA GLU A 411 10.53 24.37 -15.24
C GLU A 411 9.58 24.60 -14.06
N GLN A 412 8.34 25.02 -14.32
CA GLN A 412 7.35 25.35 -13.29
C GLN A 412 7.00 24.17 -12.38
N VAL A 413 6.94 22.93 -12.92
CA VAL A 413 6.69 21.74 -12.07
C VAL A 413 7.87 21.48 -11.13
N THR A 414 9.10 21.70 -11.59
CA THR A 414 10.30 21.58 -10.74
C THR A 414 10.30 22.64 -9.64
N ARG A 415 9.97 23.89 -9.97
CA ARG A 415 9.84 24.98 -8.98
C ARG A 415 8.75 24.67 -7.95
N TYR A 416 7.59 24.16 -8.39
CA TYR A 416 6.53 23.74 -7.49
C TYR A 416 6.98 22.63 -6.53
N LEU A 417 7.65 21.59 -7.04
CA LEU A 417 8.16 20.48 -6.23
C LEU A 417 9.28 20.93 -5.25
N ARG A 418 10.00 22.01 -5.55
CA ARG A 418 10.95 22.66 -4.61
C ARG A 418 10.28 23.51 -3.53
N GLY A 419 8.98 23.73 -3.64
CA GLY A 419 8.23 24.58 -2.72
C GLY A 419 8.27 26.07 -3.05
N GLU A 420 8.67 26.43 -4.28
CA GLU A 420 8.70 27.82 -4.74
C GLU A 420 7.29 28.31 -5.12
N THR A 421 7.07 29.62 -4.97
CA THR A 421 5.86 30.31 -5.42
C THR A 421 5.79 30.31 -6.95
N LEU A 422 4.59 30.10 -7.50
CA LEU A 422 4.33 30.21 -8.93
C LEU A 422 3.72 31.57 -9.26
N GLU A 423 3.94 32.05 -10.48
CA GLU A 423 3.29 33.24 -11.00
C GLU A 423 1.94 32.86 -11.62
N SER A 424 0.93 33.70 -11.44
CA SER A 424 -0.37 33.53 -12.10
C SER A 424 -0.84 34.87 -12.65
N THR A 425 -1.31 34.85 -13.89
CA THR A 425 -1.91 36.02 -14.55
C THR A 425 -3.41 36.15 -14.28
N GLU A 426 -3.99 35.19 -13.57
CA GLU A 426 -5.43 35.13 -13.33
C GLU A 426 -5.86 35.96 -12.11
N ALA A 427 -7.04 36.56 -12.19
CA ALA A 427 -7.60 37.40 -11.13
C ALA A 427 -8.21 36.61 -9.95
N PHE A 428 -8.13 35.27 -9.97
CA PHE A 428 -8.70 34.41 -8.94
C PHE A 428 -8.02 34.59 -7.57
N GLN A 429 -8.78 34.43 -6.49
CA GLN A 429 -8.29 34.42 -5.11
C GLN A 429 -8.87 33.23 -4.37
N GLY A 430 -8.02 32.33 -3.90
CA GLY A 430 -8.47 31.12 -3.22
C GLY A 430 -7.51 29.94 -3.37
N TRP A 431 -8.02 28.75 -3.06
CA TRP A 431 -7.30 27.50 -3.24
C TRP A 431 -7.37 27.06 -4.70
N VAL A 432 -6.23 26.61 -5.24
CA VAL A 432 -6.12 26.09 -6.61
C VAL A 432 -5.44 24.73 -6.56
N LEU A 433 -5.96 23.78 -7.33
CA LEU A 433 -5.33 22.47 -7.50
C LEU A 433 -4.16 22.60 -8.48
N VAL A 434 -2.95 22.26 -8.05
CA VAL A 434 -1.79 22.23 -8.93
C VAL A 434 -1.67 20.83 -9.51
N THR A 435 -1.58 20.73 -10.84
CA THR A 435 -1.49 19.47 -11.57
C THR A 435 -0.26 19.41 -12.47
N VAL A 436 0.19 18.21 -12.80
CA VAL A 436 1.16 17.96 -13.87
C VAL A 436 0.47 17.19 -14.98
N ASP A 437 0.42 17.77 -16.18
CA ASP A 437 -0.30 17.24 -17.34
C ASP A 437 -1.76 16.85 -17.04
N GLY A 438 -2.39 17.54 -16.08
CA GLY A 438 -3.75 17.28 -15.60
C GLY A 438 -3.85 16.33 -14.41
N TYR A 439 -2.76 15.68 -13.99
CA TYR A 439 -2.75 14.82 -12.80
C TYR A 439 -2.47 15.61 -11.51
N PRO A 440 -3.25 15.44 -10.44
CA PRO A 440 -3.05 16.16 -9.19
C PRO A 440 -1.65 15.98 -8.57
N LEU A 441 -1.00 17.10 -8.23
CA LEU A 441 0.27 17.14 -7.50
C LEU A 441 0.13 17.71 -6.09
N GLY A 442 -0.83 18.59 -5.84
CA GLY A 442 -0.97 19.26 -4.55
C GLY A 442 -1.77 20.55 -4.66
N TRP A 443 -1.72 21.36 -3.61
CA TRP A 443 -2.44 22.62 -3.54
C TRP A 443 -1.52 23.83 -3.71
N GLY A 444 -2.08 24.90 -4.26
CA GLY A 444 -1.57 26.26 -4.18
C GLY A 444 -2.65 27.18 -3.62
N LYS A 445 -2.24 28.36 -3.13
CA LYS A 445 -3.17 29.40 -2.71
C LYS A 445 -2.89 30.68 -3.48
N GLN A 446 -3.80 31.04 -4.38
CA GLN A 446 -3.68 32.19 -5.25
C GLN A 446 -4.13 33.48 -4.56
N SER A 447 -3.31 34.52 -4.68
CA SER A 447 -3.59 35.86 -4.20
C SER A 447 -2.69 36.87 -4.93
N ALA A 448 -3.27 37.97 -5.43
CA ALA A 448 -2.53 39.09 -6.03
C ALA A 448 -1.51 38.70 -7.12
N GLY A 449 -1.90 37.81 -8.05
CA GLY A 449 -1.04 37.37 -9.15
C GLY A 449 0.06 36.37 -8.76
N GLN A 450 0.04 35.86 -7.53
CA GLN A 450 0.98 34.85 -7.06
C GLN A 450 0.23 33.64 -6.50
N VAL A 451 0.85 32.47 -6.65
CA VAL A 451 0.33 31.21 -6.12
C VAL A 451 1.29 30.71 -5.07
N LYS A 452 0.92 30.93 -3.81
CA LYS A 452 1.68 30.44 -2.67
C LYS A 452 1.68 28.92 -2.69
N ASN A 453 2.86 28.34 -2.58
CA ASN A 453 3.05 26.89 -2.63
C ASN A 453 2.68 26.22 -1.31
N HIS A 454 1.78 25.24 -1.37
CA HIS A 454 1.35 24.40 -0.25
C HIS A 454 1.82 22.94 -0.38
N TYR A 455 2.79 22.65 -1.25
CA TYR A 455 3.45 21.35 -1.33
C TYR A 455 4.20 21.04 -0.02
N PRO A 456 4.06 19.83 0.54
CA PRO A 456 4.60 19.50 1.87
C PRO A 456 6.10 19.71 1.97
N LYS A 457 6.55 20.40 3.04
CA LYS A 457 7.97 20.72 3.25
C LYS A 457 8.89 19.50 3.23
N GLY A 458 8.46 18.39 3.81
CA GLY A 458 9.24 17.15 3.88
C GLY A 458 9.39 16.43 2.54
N LEU A 459 8.59 16.79 1.52
CA LEU A 459 8.63 16.18 0.19
C LEU A 459 9.38 17.04 -0.84
N ARG A 460 9.81 18.26 -0.47
CA ARG A 460 10.47 19.19 -1.39
C ARG A 460 11.84 18.68 -1.80
N ARG A 461 12.16 18.75 -3.09
CA ARG A 461 13.39 18.22 -3.68
C ARG A 461 13.96 19.11 -4.78
#